data_AF-A0AA87FHM5-F1
#
_entry.id   AF-A0AA87FHM5-F1
#
_cell.length_a   1.000
_cell.length_b   1.000
_cell.length_c   1.000
_cell.angle_alpha   90.00
_cell.angle_beta   90.00
_cell.angle_gamma   90.00
#
_symmetry.space_group_name_H-M   'P 1'
#
loop_
_entity.id
_entity.type
_entity.pdbx_description
1 polymer ?
#
loop_
_entity_poly.entity_id
_entity_poly.type
_entity_poly.pdbx_seq_one_letter_code
_entity_poly.pdbx_strand_id
1 'polypeptide(L)'
;MIVAGLEVGEYVLEEVKAPENAEMIADQTTTLFTIISGSQMPVAKTVKNDTTKVEKDTPQLEGQDVAIGEAINYEITVNIPDGIADKEEESNKYTSFKLIDSHDPALTFMNQSKGETSYALYDGERLIDTNNYQITEHANGFTVAIAPTYIPSLTPGGTLRFVYYMYLNQLADPTKGYKNEANVDNGHTTDQTPPTVEVLTGGKRFIKVDGAVIELRPLAGASFVVRDENSATANYLIIDPVTKAVAWTNSPEKATTFNTTNDGLVDITGLAYGTYYLEETKAPNSYIKLNERIAFKVDAQSYAVANELVTPEKVPNKQKGTLPATGGEGVTLYIGLGVVLLTIVGVYWIKRYKA
;
A
#
# COMPACT_ATOMS: atom_id res chain seq x y z
N MET A 1 35.85 17.04 -24.29
CA MET A 1 36.92 17.97 -24.71
C MET A 1 37.49 17.50 -26.04
N ILE A 2 37.85 18.40 -26.97
CA ILE A 2 38.56 18.05 -28.20
C ILE A 2 39.94 18.74 -28.14
N VAL A 3 41.00 17.97 -28.28
CA VAL A 3 42.38 18.48 -28.42
C VAL A 3 42.82 18.22 -29.87
N ALA A 4 43.27 19.26 -30.56
CA ALA A 4 43.64 19.20 -31.96
C ALA A 4 45.07 19.72 -32.18
N GLY A 5 45.68 19.36 -33.31
CA GLY A 5 47.02 19.84 -33.70
C GLY A 5 48.18 19.14 -33.01
N LEU A 6 47.98 17.95 -32.46
CA LEU A 6 49.06 17.13 -31.90
C LEU A 6 49.89 16.50 -33.03
N GLU A 7 51.20 16.49 -32.86
CA GLU A 7 52.13 15.79 -33.75
C GLU A 7 52.04 14.27 -33.56
N VAL A 8 52.66 13.51 -34.46
CA VAL A 8 52.78 12.05 -34.32
C VAL A 8 53.67 11.75 -33.11
N GLY A 9 53.16 11.00 -32.14
CA GLY A 9 53.87 10.74 -30.89
C GLY A 9 53.03 10.06 -29.82
N GLU A 10 53.67 9.75 -28.70
CA GLU A 10 53.03 9.22 -27.48
C GLU A 10 52.77 10.36 -26.49
N TYR A 11 51.59 10.34 -25.90
CA TYR A 11 51.10 11.38 -25.00
C TYR A 11 50.46 10.78 -23.75
N VAL A 12 50.51 11.56 -22.68
CA VAL A 12 49.77 11.29 -21.43
C VAL A 12 48.71 12.37 -21.30
N LEU A 13 47.45 11.95 -21.15
CA LEU A 13 46.38 12.80 -20.65
C LEU A 13 46.36 12.67 -19.12
N GLU A 14 46.51 13.78 -18.41
CA GLU A 14 46.45 13.84 -16.95
C GLU A 14 45.19 14.60 -16.52
N GLU A 15 44.33 13.96 -15.74
CA GLU A 15 43.21 14.60 -15.07
C GLU A 15 43.70 15.27 -13.79
N VAL A 16 43.63 16.60 -13.76
CA VAL A 16 44.05 17.41 -12.61
C VAL A 16 42.90 17.81 -11.70
N LYS A 17 41.65 17.62 -12.15
CA LYS A 17 40.43 17.96 -11.42
C LYS A 17 39.22 17.25 -12.03
N ALA A 18 38.47 16.55 -11.18
CA ALA A 18 37.18 15.99 -11.53
C ALA A 18 36.10 17.08 -11.81
N PRO A 19 35.06 16.76 -12.62
CA PRO A 19 33.86 17.58 -12.74
C PRO A 19 33.15 17.82 -11.41
N GLU A 20 32.19 18.75 -11.40
CA GLU A 20 31.32 18.95 -10.23
C GLU A 20 30.49 17.67 -9.95
N ASN A 21 30.35 17.32 -8.66
CA ASN A 21 29.67 16.10 -8.19
C ASN A 21 30.28 14.80 -8.75
N ALA A 22 31.58 14.80 -8.99
CA ALA A 22 32.37 13.63 -9.34
C ALA A 22 33.71 13.68 -8.60
N GLU A 23 34.33 12.53 -8.39
CA GLU A 23 35.56 12.42 -7.61
C GLU A 23 36.62 11.61 -8.37
N MET A 24 37.89 12.03 -8.27
CA MET A 24 38.98 11.40 -9.03
C MET A 24 39.30 10.01 -8.48
N ILE A 25 39.69 9.10 -9.38
CA ILE A 25 40.14 7.75 -9.01
C ILE A 25 41.67 7.73 -9.07
N ALA A 26 42.34 7.41 -7.96
CA ALA A 26 43.76 7.63 -7.79
C ALA A 26 44.62 6.97 -8.88
N ASP A 27 44.27 5.75 -9.29
CA ASP A 27 45.00 4.98 -10.31
C ASP A 27 44.53 5.22 -11.76
N GLN A 28 43.55 6.11 -11.98
CA GLN A 28 43.01 6.44 -13.31
C GLN A 28 43.21 7.90 -13.73
N THR A 29 43.97 8.68 -12.95
CA THR A 29 44.30 10.08 -13.24
C THR A 29 45.13 10.27 -14.51
N THR A 30 45.79 9.22 -15.01
CA THR A 30 46.59 9.28 -16.24
C THR A 30 46.11 8.30 -17.29
N THR A 31 45.99 8.76 -18.54
CA THR A 31 45.60 7.92 -19.68
C THR A 31 46.58 8.11 -20.83
N LEU A 32 47.24 7.01 -21.21
CA LEU A 32 48.17 6.98 -22.34
C LEU A 32 47.43 6.93 -23.68
N PHE A 33 47.90 7.71 -24.66
CA PHE A 33 47.41 7.68 -26.03
C PHE A 33 48.51 7.98 -27.05
N THR A 34 48.33 7.52 -28.28
CA THR A 34 49.32 7.68 -29.35
C THR A 34 48.64 8.30 -30.57
N ILE A 35 49.27 9.31 -31.15
CA ILE A 35 48.91 9.87 -32.44
C ILE A 35 49.82 9.22 -33.49
N ILE A 36 49.23 8.50 -34.44
CA ILE A 36 49.95 7.79 -35.51
C ILE A 36 49.81 8.53 -36.84
N SER A 37 50.86 8.45 -37.65
CA SER A 37 50.87 9.09 -38.98
C SER A 37 49.80 8.52 -39.89
N GLY A 38 49.11 9.40 -40.65
CA GLY A 38 48.11 9.01 -41.64
C GLY A 38 46.73 8.60 -41.09
N SER A 39 46.51 8.63 -39.76
CA SER A 39 45.18 8.41 -39.20
C SER A 39 44.25 9.59 -39.48
N GLN A 40 43.06 9.31 -40.01
CA GLN A 40 41.98 10.30 -40.14
C GLN A 40 40.93 10.20 -39.02
N MET A 41 41.04 9.19 -38.14
CA MET A 41 40.12 9.02 -37.02
C MET A 41 40.67 9.72 -35.77
N PRO A 42 39.84 10.48 -35.04
CA PRO A 42 40.19 10.98 -33.73
C PRO A 42 40.48 9.83 -32.76
N VAL A 43 41.49 9.99 -31.91
CA VAL A 43 41.77 9.06 -30.82
C VAL A 43 40.83 9.37 -29.66
N ALA A 44 39.82 8.54 -29.46
CA ALA A 44 38.91 8.66 -28.33
C ALA A 44 39.48 7.98 -27.08
N LYS A 45 39.44 8.68 -25.94
CA LYS A 45 39.82 8.16 -24.63
C LYS A 45 38.72 8.48 -23.62
N THR A 46 38.46 7.53 -22.73
CA THR A 46 37.51 7.68 -21.63
C THR A 46 38.29 7.93 -20.36
N VAL A 47 37.94 8.99 -19.66
CA VAL A 47 38.38 9.28 -18.30
C VAL A 47 37.20 8.98 -17.38
N LYS A 48 37.44 8.21 -16.32
CA LYS A 48 36.40 7.83 -15.36
C LYS A 48 36.59 8.60 -14.07
N ASN A 49 35.48 8.98 -13.47
CA ASN A 49 35.42 9.54 -12.13
C ASN A 49 34.38 8.76 -11.34
N ASP A 50 34.56 8.70 -10.04
CA ASP A 50 33.55 8.23 -9.12
C ASP A 50 32.34 9.18 -9.17
N THR A 51 31.16 8.58 -9.30
CA THR A 51 29.88 9.28 -9.26
C THR A 51 28.92 8.47 -8.41
N THR A 52 27.77 9.05 -8.08
CA THR A 52 26.76 8.42 -7.24
C THR A 52 25.44 8.34 -7.97
N LYS A 53 24.80 7.18 -7.88
CA LYS A 53 23.46 6.89 -8.36
C LYS A 53 22.79 5.93 -7.39
N VAL A 54 21.61 6.32 -6.93
CA VAL A 54 20.75 5.54 -6.05
C VAL A 54 19.53 5.08 -6.84
N GLU A 55 19.13 3.83 -6.60
CA GLU A 55 17.91 3.22 -7.11
C GLU A 55 17.09 2.72 -5.92
N LYS A 56 15.77 2.75 -6.06
CA LYS A 56 14.84 2.30 -5.03
C LYS A 56 13.62 1.65 -5.67
N ASP A 57 13.24 0.49 -5.17
CA ASP A 57 12.07 -0.23 -5.64
C ASP A 57 11.36 -1.03 -4.53
N THR A 58 10.30 -1.74 -4.93
CA THR A 58 9.52 -2.65 -4.07
C THR A 58 9.35 -3.98 -4.82
N PRO A 59 10.35 -4.87 -4.81
CA PRO A 59 10.47 -5.94 -5.82
C PRO A 59 9.41 -7.04 -5.67
N GLN A 60 8.73 -7.11 -4.52
CA GLN A 60 7.66 -8.07 -4.24
C GLN A 60 6.26 -7.45 -4.29
N LEU A 61 6.15 -6.14 -4.53
CA LEU A 61 4.87 -5.46 -4.61
C LEU A 61 4.40 -5.40 -6.05
N GLU A 62 3.29 -6.07 -6.35
CA GLU A 62 2.61 -5.92 -7.63
C GLU A 62 1.71 -4.68 -7.59
N GLY A 63 2.04 -3.64 -8.37
CA GLY A 63 1.29 -2.39 -8.36
C GLY A 63 1.80 -1.41 -7.31
N GLN A 64 0.88 -0.78 -6.56
CA GLN A 64 1.22 0.23 -5.54
C GLN A 64 0.40 0.08 -4.26
N ASP A 65 -0.65 -0.72 -4.27
CA ASP A 65 -1.59 -0.82 -3.17
C ASP A 65 -1.19 -1.90 -2.16
N VAL A 66 -1.39 -1.58 -0.89
CA VAL A 66 -1.14 -2.49 0.24
C VAL A 66 -2.21 -2.30 1.29
N ALA A 67 -2.45 -3.34 2.08
CA ALA A 67 -3.28 -3.22 3.26
C ALA A 67 -2.49 -2.55 4.41
N ILE A 68 -3.19 -1.83 5.30
CA ILE A 68 -2.55 -1.29 6.51
C ILE A 68 -2.03 -2.47 7.35
N GLY A 69 -0.79 -2.36 7.83
CA GLY A 69 -0.10 -3.42 8.58
C GLY A 69 0.54 -4.52 7.73
N GLU A 70 0.35 -4.52 6.41
CA GLU A 70 1.04 -5.42 5.50
C GLU A 70 2.52 -5.03 5.36
N ALA A 71 3.41 -6.02 5.40
CA ALA A 71 4.84 -5.79 5.23
C ALA A 71 5.18 -5.55 3.76
N ILE A 72 5.86 -4.45 3.49
CA ILE A 72 6.29 -3.99 2.17
C ILE A 72 7.79 -4.19 2.08
N ASN A 73 8.24 -5.03 1.15
CA ASN A 73 9.67 -5.21 0.88
C ASN A 73 10.18 -4.04 0.03
N TYR A 74 11.14 -3.27 0.56
CA TYR A 74 11.85 -2.22 -0.15
C TYR A 74 13.32 -2.62 -0.35
N GLU A 75 13.88 -2.16 -1.47
CA GLU A 75 15.30 -2.27 -1.75
C GLU A 75 15.88 -0.91 -2.12
N ILE A 76 17.02 -0.55 -1.50
CA ILE A 76 17.85 0.58 -1.89
C ILE A 76 19.14 0.04 -2.48
N THR A 77 19.46 0.48 -3.68
CA THR A 77 20.64 0.05 -4.42
C THR A 77 21.48 1.26 -4.78
N VAL A 78 22.79 1.22 -4.54
CA VAL A 78 23.72 2.31 -4.87
C VAL A 78 24.99 1.75 -5.46
N ASN A 79 25.54 2.43 -6.46
CA ASN A 79 26.85 2.05 -6.98
C ASN A 79 27.95 2.35 -5.96
N ILE A 80 28.89 1.42 -5.82
CA ILE A 80 30.09 1.63 -5.00
C ILE A 80 31.11 2.35 -5.90
N PRO A 81 31.74 3.45 -5.43
CA PRO A 81 32.84 4.11 -6.15
C PRO A 81 33.93 3.12 -6.61
N ASP A 82 34.49 3.33 -7.79
CA ASP A 82 35.68 2.60 -8.27
C ASP A 82 36.90 2.91 -7.38
N GLY A 83 37.00 4.14 -6.86
CA GLY A 83 38.03 4.56 -5.91
C GLY A 83 37.73 4.28 -4.43
N ILE A 84 36.77 3.40 -4.09
CA ILE A 84 36.28 3.26 -2.70
C ILE A 84 37.37 2.94 -1.66
N ALA A 85 38.45 2.28 -2.08
CA ALA A 85 39.59 1.92 -1.25
C ALA A 85 40.77 2.91 -1.34
N ASP A 86 40.63 3.99 -2.12
CA ASP A 86 41.67 4.99 -2.32
C ASP A 86 42.09 5.62 -0.99
N LYS A 87 43.34 6.08 -0.98
CA LYS A 87 43.95 6.76 0.16
C LYS A 87 44.15 8.24 -0.16
N GLU A 88 43.87 9.08 0.82
CA GLU A 88 44.36 10.45 0.87
C GLU A 88 45.46 10.50 1.94
N GLU A 89 46.70 10.65 1.48
CA GLU A 89 47.90 10.45 2.29
C GLU A 89 47.90 9.05 2.94
N GLU A 90 47.86 8.98 4.27
CA GLU A 90 47.84 7.72 5.04
C GLU A 90 46.40 7.29 5.42
N SER A 91 45.39 8.10 5.10
CA SER A 91 44.00 7.89 5.51
C SER A 91 43.14 7.35 4.37
N ASN A 92 42.03 6.67 4.69
CA ASN A 92 41.04 6.30 3.67
C ASN A 92 40.42 7.58 3.10
N LYS A 93 40.35 7.69 1.77
CA LYS A 93 39.64 8.77 1.08
C LYS A 93 38.15 8.78 1.47
N TYR A 94 37.51 7.63 1.34
CA TYR A 94 36.13 7.44 1.76
C TYR A 94 36.07 7.07 3.25
N THR A 95 35.63 8.02 4.07
CA THR A 95 35.48 7.84 5.53
C THR A 95 34.02 7.71 5.97
N SER A 96 33.08 7.99 5.07
CA SER A 96 31.64 7.89 5.29
C SER A 96 31.00 7.17 4.10
N PHE A 97 30.03 6.32 4.39
CA PHE A 97 29.12 5.77 3.39
C PHE A 97 27.80 5.46 4.11
N LYS A 98 26.79 6.29 3.87
CA LYS A 98 25.51 6.24 4.57
C LYS A 98 24.37 6.16 3.57
N LEU A 99 23.56 5.11 3.65
CA LEU A 99 22.26 5.10 2.98
C LEU A 99 21.28 5.86 3.85
N ILE A 100 20.54 6.80 3.25
CA ILE A 100 19.59 7.66 3.93
C ILE A 100 18.22 7.37 3.35
N ASP A 101 17.28 7.03 4.21
CA ASP A 101 15.88 6.80 3.87
C ASP A 101 15.01 7.86 4.55
N SER A 102 14.08 8.44 3.79
CA SER A 102 13.13 9.45 4.26
C SER A 102 11.74 9.06 3.76
N HIS A 103 10.82 8.83 4.69
CA HIS A 103 9.52 8.24 4.39
C HIS A 103 8.36 9.07 4.96
N ASP A 104 7.15 8.87 4.43
CA ASP A 104 5.94 9.47 4.99
C ASP A 104 5.70 9.00 6.45
N PRO A 105 5.18 9.84 7.36
CA PRO A 105 4.86 9.43 8.74
C PRO A 105 3.90 8.24 8.85
N ALA A 106 3.10 7.97 7.82
CA ALA A 106 2.23 6.80 7.78
C ALA A 106 2.96 5.50 7.42
N LEU A 107 4.23 5.56 7.03
CA LEU A 107 5.10 4.39 6.88
C LEU A 107 5.89 4.17 8.17
N THR A 108 6.04 2.91 8.57
CA THR A 108 6.84 2.53 9.74
C THR A 108 7.86 1.47 9.37
N PHE A 109 9.13 1.76 9.66
CA PHE A 109 10.23 0.84 9.43
C PHE A 109 10.21 -0.34 10.42
N MET A 110 10.32 -1.56 9.89
CA MET A 110 10.42 -2.78 10.69
C MET A 110 11.88 -3.04 11.08
N ASN A 111 12.37 -2.32 12.09
CA ASN A 111 13.77 -2.38 12.52
C ASN A 111 14.11 -3.69 13.28
N GLN A 112 14.30 -4.78 12.53
CA GLN A 112 14.68 -6.09 13.07
C GLN A 112 15.72 -6.78 12.19
N SER A 113 16.71 -7.42 12.82
CA SER A 113 17.82 -8.12 12.14
C SER A 113 17.60 -9.64 12.02
N LYS A 114 16.45 -10.15 12.44
CA LYS A 114 16.10 -11.58 12.41
C LYS A 114 14.62 -11.76 12.10
N GLY A 115 14.29 -12.89 11.47
CA GLY A 115 12.91 -13.22 11.07
C GLY A 115 12.69 -13.02 9.57
N GLU A 116 11.45 -13.24 9.11
CA GLU A 116 11.09 -13.16 7.70
C GLU A 116 11.19 -11.73 7.14
N THR A 117 10.89 -10.74 7.98
CA THR A 117 10.90 -9.31 7.66
C THR A 117 12.14 -8.59 8.20
N SER A 118 13.28 -9.29 8.23
CA SER A 118 14.54 -8.71 8.69
C SER A 118 15.22 -7.86 7.61
N TYR A 119 15.87 -6.77 8.01
CA TYR A 119 16.75 -6.03 7.11
C TYR A 119 18.06 -6.78 6.84
N ALA A 120 18.69 -6.51 5.70
CA ALA A 120 20.00 -7.02 5.33
C ALA A 120 20.73 -6.08 4.37
N LEU A 121 22.05 -5.98 4.51
CA LEU A 121 22.92 -5.19 3.64
C LEU A 121 23.86 -6.13 2.87
N TYR A 122 23.99 -5.91 1.56
CA TYR A 122 24.80 -6.72 0.67
C TYR A 122 25.78 -5.87 -0.13
N ASP A 123 26.99 -6.41 -0.35
CA ASP A 123 27.93 -5.96 -1.36
C ASP A 123 27.87 -6.96 -2.54
N GLY A 124 27.17 -6.59 -3.61
CA GLY A 124 26.68 -7.52 -4.62
C GLY A 124 25.76 -8.58 -3.99
N GLU A 125 26.18 -9.85 -4.08
CA GLU A 125 25.48 -10.98 -3.44
C GLU A 125 26.00 -11.30 -2.04
N ARG A 126 27.09 -10.65 -1.60
CA ARG A 126 27.75 -10.96 -0.34
C ARG A 126 27.07 -10.23 0.80
N LEU A 127 26.43 -10.99 1.70
CA LEU A 127 25.88 -10.44 2.94
C LEU A 127 26.98 -9.79 3.79
N ILE A 128 26.73 -8.55 4.24
CA ILE A 128 27.59 -7.83 5.16
C ILE A 128 27.13 -8.14 6.59
N ASP A 129 28.06 -8.51 7.46
CA ASP A 129 27.79 -8.77 8.87
C ASP A 129 27.32 -7.48 9.59
N THR A 130 26.34 -7.61 10.49
CA THR A 130 25.74 -6.50 11.24
C THR A 130 26.73 -5.72 12.11
N ASN A 131 27.93 -6.25 12.39
CA ASN A 131 28.98 -5.51 13.09
C ASN A 131 29.68 -4.46 12.21
N ASN A 132 29.49 -4.52 10.88
CA ASN A 132 30.13 -3.63 9.92
C ASN A 132 29.25 -2.46 9.47
N TYR A 133 28.05 -2.31 10.03
CA TYR A 133 27.19 -1.16 9.79
C TYR A 133 26.25 -0.93 10.99
N GLN A 134 25.71 0.28 11.08
CA GLN A 134 24.76 0.66 12.12
C GLN A 134 23.53 1.29 11.48
N ILE A 135 22.35 0.95 12.02
CA ILE A 135 21.10 1.61 11.66
C ILE A 135 20.68 2.56 12.78
N THR A 136 20.34 3.79 12.40
CA THR A 136 19.82 4.83 13.31
C THR A 136 18.51 5.36 12.75
N GLU A 137 17.43 5.26 13.52
CA GLU A 137 16.12 5.83 13.17
C GLU A 137 16.03 7.31 13.56
N HIS A 138 15.29 8.07 12.75
CA HIS A 138 14.97 9.47 12.97
C HIS A 138 13.45 9.68 12.81
N ALA A 139 12.96 10.89 13.07
CA ALA A 139 11.56 11.21 12.82
C ALA A 139 11.30 11.19 11.30
N ASN A 140 10.64 10.13 10.81
CA ASN A 140 10.27 9.90 9.41
C ASN A 140 11.43 9.45 8.50
N GLY A 141 12.36 8.66 9.03
CA GLY A 141 13.45 8.12 8.23
C GLY A 141 14.42 7.29 9.05
N PHE A 142 15.43 6.75 8.37
CA PHE A 142 16.54 6.08 9.02
C PHE A 142 17.83 6.26 8.21
N THR A 143 18.95 5.92 8.83
CA THR A 143 20.27 5.94 8.19
C THR A 143 20.98 4.62 8.44
N VAL A 144 21.49 4.00 7.37
CA VAL A 144 22.38 2.84 7.42
C VAL A 144 23.81 3.33 7.19
N ALA A 145 24.60 3.43 8.26
CA ALA A 145 25.98 3.89 8.21
C ALA A 145 26.94 2.70 8.19
N ILE A 146 27.75 2.57 7.13
CA ILE A 146 28.81 1.55 7.07
C ILE A 146 29.96 1.97 7.99
N ALA A 147 30.53 1.00 8.71
CA ALA A 147 31.66 1.24 9.58
C ALA A 147 32.86 1.79 8.76
N PRO A 148 33.47 2.92 9.15
CA PRO A 148 34.57 3.52 8.37
C PRO A 148 35.75 2.59 8.11
N THR A 149 36.03 1.66 9.04
CA THR A 149 37.06 0.64 8.90
C THR A 149 36.72 -0.44 7.88
N TYR A 150 35.43 -0.62 7.57
CA TYR A 150 34.94 -1.62 6.63
C TYR A 150 34.80 -1.08 5.20
N ILE A 151 34.60 0.23 5.02
CA ILE A 151 34.40 0.88 3.70
C ILE A 151 35.42 0.43 2.64
N PRO A 152 36.75 0.37 2.91
CA PRO A 152 37.72 -0.06 1.91
C PRO A 152 37.62 -1.54 1.49
N SER A 153 36.84 -2.35 2.23
CA SER A 153 36.61 -3.77 1.92
C SER A 153 35.41 -3.99 1.00
N LEU A 154 34.68 -2.94 0.63
CA LEU A 154 33.61 -2.99 -0.35
C LEU A 154 34.18 -3.23 -1.75
N THR A 155 33.41 -3.90 -2.61
CA THR A 155 33.84 -4.20 -3.98
C THR A 155 33.86 -2.93 -4.84
N PRO A 156 35.04 -2.47 -5.31
CA PRO A 156 35.13 -1.27 -6.15
C PRO A 156 34.31 -1.39 -7.43
N GLY A 157 33.57 -0.34 -7.79
CA GLY A 157 32.67 -0.33 -8.94
C GLY A 157 31.48 -1.28 -8.83
N GLY A 158 31.33 -1.95 -7.68
CA GLY A 158 30.24 -2.88 -7.39
C GLY A 158 28.93 -2.17 -7.02
N THR A 159 28.07 -2.90 -6.32
CA THR A 159 26.75 -2.42 -5.95
C THR A 159 26.48 -2.75 -4.49
N LEU A 160 26.10 -1.75 -3.72
CA LEU A 160 25.64 -1.92 -2.35
C LEU A 160 24.11 -1.96 -2.35
N ARG A 161 23.53 -2.98 -1.72
CA ARG A 161 22.09 -3.25 -1.76
C ARG A 161 21.55 -3.45 -0.35
N PHE A 162 20.59 -2.63 0.06
CA PHE A 162 19.94 -2.71 1.37
C PHE A 162 18.49 -3.14 1.20
N VAL A 163 18.16 -4.31 1.73
CA VAL A 163 16.80 -4.88 1.74
C VAL A 163 16.20 -4.64 3.11
N TYR A 164 14.97 -4.14 3.16
CA TYR A 164 14.27 -3.83 4.41
C TYR A 164 12.76 -3.84 4.24
N TYR A 165 12.05 -3.85 5.36
CA TYR A 165 10.60 -3.91 5.36
C TYR A 165 9.99 -2.71 6.08
N MET A 166 8.89 -2.21 5.54
CA MET A 166 8.04 -1.21 6.19
C MET A 166 6.58 -1.65 6.14
N TYR A 167 5.69 -0.95 6.83
CA TYR A 167 4.24 -1.13 6.67
C TYR A 167 3.52 0.20 6.80
N LEU A 168 2.32 0.29 6.20
CA LEU A 168 1.42 1.42 6.47
C LEU A 168 0.81 1.30 7.87
N ASN A 169 0.91 2.35 8.68
CA ASN A 169 0.41 2.42 10.04
C ASN A 169 -0.97 3.11 10.12
N GLN A 170 -1.49 3.32 11.33
CA GLN A 170 -2.81 3.90 11.58
C GLN A 170 -3.04 5.32 11.07
N LEU A 171 -1.99 6.03 10.63
CA LEU A 171 -2.10 7.35 10.01
C LEU A 171 -2.46 7.28 8.52
N ALA A 172 -2.40 6.09 7.92
CA ALA A 172 -2.75 5.89 6.52
C ALA A 172 -4.26 6.10 6.28
N ASP A 173 -4.54 6.88 5.26
CA ASP A 173 -5.82 7.28 4.72
C ASP A 173 -5.88 6.98 3.20
N PRO A 174 -6.97 6.39 2.69
CA PRO A 174 -7.09 6.00 1.28
C PRO A 174 -7.22 7.17 0.28
N THR A 175 -7.20 8.42 0.76
CA THR A 175 -7.18 9.62 -0.11
C THR A 175 -5.77 10.11 -0.47
N LYS A 176 -4.72 9.46 0.03
CA LYS A 176 -3.32 9.91 -0.13
C LYS A 176 -2.41 8.76 -0.56
N GLY A 177 -1.31 9.13 -1.22
CA GLY A 177 -0.15 8.26 -1.44
C GLY A 177 0.97 8.54 -0.44
N TYR A 178 1.76 7.50 -0.18
CA TYR A 178 2.78 7.46 0.85
C TYR A 178 4.14 7.24 0.22
N LYS A 179 4.96 8.28 0.26
CA LYS A 179 6.26 8.31 -0.40
C LYS A 179 7.36 7.81 0.51
N ASN A 180 8.31 7.13 -0.11
CA ASN A 180 9.54 6.69 0.51
C ASN A 180 10.71 7.00 -0.43
N GLU A 181 11.59 7.90 -0.04
CA GLU A 181 12.74 8.40 -0.81
C GLU A 181 14.04 7.82 -0.25
N ALA A 182 15.02 7.55 -1.12
CA ALA A 182 16.35 7.15 -0.71
C ALA A 182 17.42 8.09 -1.27
N ASN A 183 18.50 8.25 -0.52
CA ASN A 183 19.70 8.94 -0.96
C ASN A 183 20.94 8.30 -0.31
N VAL A 184 22.12 8.81 -0.62
CA VAL A 184 23.39 8.37 -0.05
C VAL A 184 24.28 9.56 0.27
N ASP A 185 25.04 9.44 1.35
CA ASP A 185 26.13 10.33 1.73
C ASP A 185 27.43 9.52 1.82
N ASN A 186 28.28 9.65 0.81
CA ASN A 186 29.63 9.07 0.81
C ASN A 186 30.74 10.10 1.13
N GLY A 187 30.35 11.34 1.50
CA GLY A 187 31.26 12.45 1.79
C GLY A 187 31.87 13.18 0.58
N HIS A 188 31.70 12.67 -0.65
CA HIS A 188 32.35 13.18 -1.85
C HIS A 188 31.37 13.53 -2.98
N THR A 189 30.39 12.67 -3.22
CA THR A 189 29.37 12.82 -4.26
C THR A 189 27.99 12.51 -3.69
N THR A 190 26.96 13.06 -4.32
CA THR A 190 25.55 12.84 -3.95
C THR A 190 24.71 12.52 -5.17
N ASP A 191 23.60 11.79 -4.97
CA ASP A 191 22.59 11.70 -6.01
C ASP A 191 21.74 12.98 -6.01
N GLN A 192 21.75 13.69 -7.14
CA GLN A 192 20.97 14.92 -7.32
C GLN A 192 19.52 14.66 -7.71
N THR A 193 19.17 13.41 -8.00
CA THR A 193 17.84 12.95 -8.40
C THR A 193 17.41 11.74 -7.57
N PRO A 194 17.27 11.90 -6.24
CA PRO A 194 17.00 10.77 -5.34
C PRO A 194 15.70 10.04 -5.75
N PRO A 195 15.72 8.69 -5.83
CA PRO A 195 14.55 7.92 -6.21
C PRO A 195 13.50 7.90 -5.09
N THR A 196 12.24 8.00 -5.49
CA THR A 196 11.08 7.89 -4.59
C THR A 196 10.14 6.80 -5.09
N VAL A 197 9.70 5.93 -4.17
CA VAL A 197 8.61 4.98 -4.38
C VAL A 197 7.38 5.46 -3.62
N GLU A 198 6.20 5.34 -4.22
CA GLU A 198 4.92 5.69 -3.61
C GLU A 198 4.03 4.45 -3.50
N VAL A 199 3.45 4.24 -2.31
CA VAL A 199 2.45 3.19 -2.07
C VAL A 199 1.11 3.80 -1.67
N LEU A 200 0.04 3.03 -1.84
CA LEU A 200 -1.35 3.42 -1.67
C LEU A 200 -2.05 2.45 -0.74
N THR A 201 -3.18 2.89 -0.18
CA THR A 201 -4.15 1.97 0.43
C THR A 201 -5.54 2.32 -0.06
N GLY A 202 -6.45 1.36 -0.03
CA GLY A 202 -7.78 1.46 -0.59
C GLY A 202 -8.88 1.59 0.45
N GLY A 203 -10.08 1.89 -0.06
CA GLY A 203 -11.30 1.88 0.73
C GLY A 203 -12.55 1.88 -0.13
N LYS A 204 -13.70 1.71 0.49
CA LYS A 204 -15.01 1.79 -0.15
C LYS A 204 -16.02 2.42 0.79
N ARG A 205 -16.95 3.19 0.21
CA ARG A 205 -18.01 3.90 0.93
C ARG A 205 -19.38 3.36 0.52
N PHE A 206 -20.25 3.19 1.50
CA PHE A 206 -21.64 2.78 1.27
C PHE A 206 -22.62 3.65 2.04
N ILE A 207 -23.85 3.70 1.55
CA ILE A 207 -24.99 4.30 2.24
C ILE A 207 -26.15 3.31 2.30
N LYS A 208 -26.58 3.00 3.51
CA LYS A 208 -27.75 2.17 3.78
C LYS A 208 -29.01 2.98 3.56
N VAL A 209 -29.92 2.48 2.73
CA VAL A 209 -31.14 3.21 2.35
C VAL A 209 -32.40 2.35 2.39
N ASP A 210 -33.55 3.00 2.46
CA ASP A 210 -34.86 2.38 2.20
C ASP A 210 -35.02 2.13 0.69
N GLY A 211 -35.17 0.86 0.33
CA GLY A 211 -35.27 0.43 -1.07
C GLY A 211 -36.65 0.62 -1.70
N ALA A 212 -37.67 1.04 -0.93
CA ALA A 212 -39.03 1.24 -1.44
C ALA A 212 -39.30 2.68 -1.90
N VAL A 213 -38.40 3.62 -1.61
CA VAL A 213 -38.54 5.05 -1.95
C VAL A 213 -37.50 5.46 -2.99
N ILE A 214 -37.91 6.36 -3.90
CA ILE A 214 -37.03 6.89 -4.95
C ILE A 214 -36.08 7.95 -4.35
N GLU A 215 -36.58 8.74 -3.39
CA GLU A 215 -35.80 9.72 -2.66
C GLU A 215 -34.80 9.04 -1.71
N LEU A 216 -33.63 9.67 -1.52
CA LEU A 216 -32.60 9.14 -0.63
C LEU A 216 -33.09 9.20 0.83
N ARG A 217 -33.40 8.04 1.41
CA ARG A 217 -33.75 7.90 2.81
C ARG A 217 -32.72 7.01 3.54
N PRO A 218 -31.73 7.60 4.22
CA PRO A 218 -30.70 6.84 4.90
C PRO A 218 -31.24 6.08 6.12
N LEU A 219 -30.61 4.94 6.44
CA LEU A 219 -31.01 4.07 7.55
C LEU A 219 -29.84 3.79 8.49
N ALA A 220 -30.02 4.14 9.75
CA ALA A 220 -29.10 3.82 10.83
C ALA A 220 -29.39 2.44 11.47
N GLY A 221 -28.42 1.92 12.24
CA GLY A 221 -28.56 0.70 13.02
C GLY A 221 -28.42 -0.63 12.26
N ALA A 222 -28.00 -0.61 10.98
CA ALA A 222 -27.55 -1.82 10.30
C ALA A 222 -26.11 -2.17 10.73
N SER A 223 -25.78 -3.46 10.69
CA SER A 223 -24.43 -3.98 10.96
C SER A 223 -23.98 -4.87 9.81
N PHE A 224 -22.70 -4.74 9.45
CA PHE A 224 -22.06 -5.45 8.36
C PHE A 224 -20.75 -6.07 8.77
N VAL A 225 -20.34 -7.12 8.05
CA VAL A 225 -18.98 -7.65 8.02
C VAL A 225 -18.51 -7.71 6.57
N VAL A 226 -17.19 -7.74 6.35
CA VAL A 226 -16.58 -7.85 5.02
C VAL A 226 -15.93 -9.22 4.88
N ARG A 227 -16.05 -9.81 3.69
CA ARG A 227 -15.47 -11.11 3.32
C ARG A 227 -14.59 -10.99 2.09
N ASP A 228 -13.57 -11.83 2.01
CA ASP A 228 -12.65 -11.89 0.86
C ASP A 228 -13.28 -12.59 -0.35
N GLU A 229 -14.20 -13.54 -0.11
CA GLU A 229 -14.87 -14.30 -1.18
C GLU A 229 -16.38 -14.42 -0.96
N ASN A 230 -17.12 -14.71 -2.05
CA ASN A 230 -18.54 -15.09 -1.97
C ASN A 230 -18.71 -16.58 -1.70
N SER A 231 -18.13 -17.07 -0.62
CA SER A 231 -18.16 -18.49 -0.25
C SER A 231 -18.57 -18.66 1.21
N ALA A 232 -19.08 -19.85 1.55
CA ALA A 232 -19.27 -20.24 2.95
C ALA A 232 -17.95 -20.32 3.71
N THR A 233 -16.85 -20.65 3.03
CA THR A 233 -15.49 -20.79 3.59
C THR A 233 -14.67 -19.50 3.54
N ALA A 234 -15.25 -18.40 3.05
CA ALA A 234 -14.57 -17.12 2.93
C ALA A 234 -14.13 -16.60 4.31
N ASN A 235 -12.97 -15.95 4.36
CA ASN A 235 -12.50 -15.28 5.55
C ASN A 235 -13.24 -13.95 5.76
N TYR A 236 -13.18 -13.47 6.99
CA TYR A 236 -13.78 -12.24 7.45
C TYR A 236 -12.68 -11.24 7.80
N LEU A 237 -12.93 -9.99 7.42
CA LEU A 237 -12.04 -8.87 7.70
C LEU A 237 -11.95 -8.61 9.21
N ILE A 238 -10.72 -8.47 9.69
CA ILE A 238 -10.38 -7.90 10.99
C ILE A 238 -9.58 -6.63 10.72
N ILE A 239 -9.96 -5.55 11.40
CA ILE A 239 -9.19 -4.31 11.51
C ILE A 239 -8.89 -4.13 12.99
N ASP A 240 -7.60 -4.09 13.34
CA ASP A 240 -7.19 -3.77 14.70
C ASP A 240 -7.67 -2.36 15.07
N PRO A 241 -8.34 -2.17 16.23
CA PRO A 241 -8.95 -0.89 16.56
C PRO A 241 -7.91 0.23 16.76
N VAL A 242 -6.66 -0.11 17.13
CA VAL A 242 -5.58 0.81 17.46
C VAL A 242 -4.64 0.99 16.27
N THR A 243 -4.04 -0.09 15.77
CA THR A 243 -3.03 -0.02 14.69
C THR A 243 -3.66 0.09 13.31
N LYS A 244 -4.97 -0.16 13.20
CA LYS A 244 -5.70 -0.28 11.92
C LYS A 244 -5.18 -1.37 11.01
N ALA A 245 -4.31 -2.25 11.50
CA ALA A 245 -3.77 -3.37 10.74
C ALA A 245 -4.91 -4.29 10.28
N VAL A 246 -4.86 -4.66 9.00
CA VAL A 246 -5.81 -5.55 8.36
C VAL A 246 -5.33 -6.99 8.52
N ALA A 247 -6.26 -7.86 8.90
CA ALA A 247 -6.07 -9.30 8.94
C ALA A 247 -7.36 -10.00 8.48
N TRP A 248 -7.25 -11.30 8.22
CA TRP A 248 -8.36 -12.14 7.78
C TRP A 248 -8.51 -13.36 8.68
N THR A 249 -9.74 -13.75 8.98
CA THR A 249 -10.03 -14.91 9.84
C THR A 249 -11.17 -15.75 9.30
N ASN A 250 -11.15 -17.06 9.53
CA ASN A 250 -12.29 -17.93 9.24
C ASN A 250 -13.34 -17.97 10.38
N SER A 251 -13.15 -17.19 11.46
CA SER A 251 -14.04 -17.07 12.63
C SER A 251 -14.95 -15.84 12.51
N PRO A 252 -16.24 -15.98 12.16
CA PRO A 252 -17.17 -14.84 12.01
C PRO A 252 -17.30 -13.98 13.27
N GLU A 253 -17.19 -14.59 14.45
CA GLU A 253 -17.31 -13.92 15.76
C GLU A 253 -16.16 -12.96 16.06
N LYS A 254 -15.04 -13.08 15.35
CA LYS A 254 -13.88 -12.18 15.48
C LYS A 254 -13.87 -11.06 14.43
N ALA A 255 -14.79 -11.11 13.46
CA ALA A 255 -14.85 -10.15 12.37
C ALA A 255 -15.11 -8.73 12.88
N THR A 256 -14.47 -7.75 12.24
CA THR A 256 -14.79 -6.34 12.49
C THR A 256 -16.21 -6.06 12.01
N THR A 257 -17.06 -5.61 12.93
CA THR A 257 -18.44 -5.22 12.63
C THR A 257 -18.50 -3.73 12.31
N PHE A 258 -18.97 -3.40 11.11
CA PHE A 258 -19.18 -2.04 10.65
C PHE A 258 -20.65 -1.67 10.85
N ASN A 259 -20.91 -0.62 11.62
CA ASN A 259 -22.26 -0.15 11.90
C ASN A 259 -22.54 1.12 11.10
N THR A 260 -23.73 1.21 10.51
CA THR A 260 -24.17 2.43 9.84
C THR A 260 -24.29 3.58 10.84
N THR A 261 -23.79 4.75 10.47
CA THR A 261 -24.00 6.00 11.23
C THR A 261 -25.46 6.47 11.18
N ASN A 262 -25.77 7.57 11.87
CA ASN A 262 -27.10 8.19 11.81
C ASN A 262 -27.48 8.62 10.37
N ASP A 263 -26.50 8.95 9.54
CA ASP A 263 -26.68 9.30 8.12
C ASP A 263 -26.66 8.07 7.21
N GLY A 264 -26.72 6.86 7.79
CA GLY A 264 -26.72 5.59 7.06
C GLY A 264 -25.38 5.23 6.42
N LEU A 265 -24.31 5.97 6.69
CA LEU A 265 -23.00 5.78 6.05
C LEU A 265 -22.20 4.67 6.71
N VAL A 266 -21.38 4.00 5.91
CA VAL A 266 -20.35 3.08 6.36
C VAL A 266 -19.15 3.16 5.41
N ASP A 267 -17.98 3.34 5.99
CA ASP A 267 -16.71 3.47 5.28
C ASP A 267 -15.79 2.32 5.73
N ILE A 268 -15.20 1.64 4.76
CA ILE A 268 -14.23 0.55 4.98
C ILE A 268 -12.93 1.02 4.34
N THR A 269 -11.85 1.09 5.11
CA THR A 269 -10.56 1.67 4.69
C THR A 269 -9.39 0.78 5.07
N GLY A 270 -8.24 1.03 4.45
CA GLY A 270 -6.99 0.34 4.74
C GLY A 270 -6.81 -1.00 4.03
N LEU A 271 -7.66 -1.30 3.03
CA LEU A 271 -7.59 -2.54 2.27
C LEU A 271 -6.66 -2.39 1.06
N ALA A 272 -5.94 -3.45 0.71
CA ALA A 272 -5.38 -3.57 -0.63
C ALA A 272 -6.50 -3.55 -1.70
N TYR A 273 -6.13 -3.31 -2.94
CA TYR A 273 -7.07 -3.35 -4.06
C TYR A 273 -7.50 -4.78 -4.33
N GLY A 274 -8.78 -4.94 -4.66
CA GLY A 274 -9.36 -6.26 -4.76
C GLY A 274 -10.87 -6.25 -4.86
N THR A 275 -11.45 -7.45 -4.91
CA THR A 275 -12.90 -7.66 -4.85
C THR A 275 -13.24 -8.29 -3.51
N TYR A 276 -14.24 -7.72 -2.85
CA TYR A 276 -14.69 -8.12 -1.52
C TYR A 276 -16.21 -8.21 -1.48
N TYR A 277 -16.74 -8.72 -0.38
CA TYR A 277 -18.17 -8.96 -0.22
C TYR A 277 -18.67 -8.41 1.11
N LEU A 278 -19.64 -7.50 1.03
CA LEU A 278 -20.32 -6.92 2.19
C LEU A 278 -21.49 -7.83 2.58
N GLU A 279 -21.49 -8.34 3.82
CA GLU A 279 -22.53 -9.20 4.37
C GLU A 279 -23.29 -8.47 5.48
N GLU A 280 -24.61 -8.29 5.34
CA GLU A 280 -25.44 -7.69 6.38
C GLU A 280 -25.71 -8.71 7.50
N THR A 281 -25.19 -8.44 8.69
CA THR A 281 -25.38 -9.30 9.87
C THR A 281 -26.61 -8.88 10.67
N LYS A 282 -26.97 -7.60 10.62
CA LYS A 282 -28.16 -7.04 11.28
C LYS A 282 -28.80 -5.96 10.43
N ALA A 283 -30.09 -6.09 10.15
CA ALA A 283 -30.88 -5.06 9.48
C ALA A 283 -31.27 -3.93 10.44
N PRO A 284 -31.56 -2.71 9.91
CA PRO A 284 -32.23 -1.67 10.67
C PRO A 284 -33.58 -2.14 11.24
N ASN A 285 -34.03 -1.51 12.32
CA ASN A 285 -35.31 -1.83 12.94
C ASN A 285 -36.47 -1.68 11.94
N SER A 286 -37.37 -2.66 11.93
CA SER A 286 -38.50 -2.75 10.98
C SER A 286 -38.12 -3.01 9.52
N TYR A 287 -36.87 -3.39 9.21
CA TYR A 287 -36.44 -3.81 7.88
C TYR A 287 -36.10 -5.30 7.82
N ILE A 288 -36.16 -5.87 6.62
CA ILE A 288 -35.76 -7.24 6.30
C ILE A 288 -34.26 -7.25 6.03
N LYS A 289 -33.53 -8.19 6.64
CA LYS A 289 -32.11 -8.40 6.42
C LYS A 289 -31.85 -8.91 5.00
N LEU A 290 -30.78 -8.43 4.37
CA LEU A 290 -30.29 -8.99 3.12
C LEU A 290 -29.85 -10.45 3.34
N ASN A 291 -30.26 -11.31 2.42
CA ASN A 291 -29.81 -12.71 2.36
C ASN A 291 -28.58 -12.85 1.46
N GLU A 292 -28.46 -11.99 0.45
CA GLU A 292 -27.36 -11.99 -0.51
C GLU A 292 -26.26 -11.02 -0.06
N ARG A 293 -25.01 -11.40 -0.34
CA ARG A 293 -23.84 -10.55 -0.15
C ARG A 293 -23.71 -9.57 -1.32
N ILE A 294 -23.17 -8.40 -1.04
CA ILE A 294 -22.93 -7.37 -2.06
C ILE A 294 -21.46 -7.41 -2.43
N ALA A 295 -21.16 -7.79 -3.68
CA ALA A 295 -19.82 -7.70 -4.23
C ALA A 295 -19.43 -6.23 -4.41
N PHE A 296 -18.23 -5.86 -4.01
CA PHE A 296 -17.69 -4.53 -4.26
C PHE A 296 -16.20 -4.60 -4.58
N LYS A 297 -15.74 -3.66 -5.41
CA LYS A 297 -14.34 -3.52 -5.76
C LYS A 297 -13.71 -2.36 -4.98
N VAL A 298 -12.49 -2.59 -4.49
CA VAL A 298 -11.59 -1.57 -3.96
C VAL A 298 -10.50 -1.34 -5.02
N ASP A 299 -10.33 -0.09 -5.43
CA ASP A 299 -9.28 0.35 -6.36
C ASP A 299 -9.01 1.86 -6.18
N ALA A 300 -8.14 2.43 -7.02
CA ALA A 300 -7.77 3.85 -6.97
C ALA A 300 -8.95 4.82 -7.16
N GLN A 301 -10.12 4.35 -7.59
CA GLN A 301 -11.31 5.17 -7.82
C GLN A 301 -12.47 4.82 -6.89
N SER A 302 -12.27 3.92 -5.92
CA SER A 302 -13.38 3.40 -5.10
C SER A 302 -13.67 4.22 -3.85
N TYR A 303 -12.72 5.05 -3.38
CA TYR A 303 -12.88 5.87 -2.16
C TYR A 303 -12.84 7.37 -2.43
N ALA A 304 -11.81 7.85 -3.12
CA ALA A 304 -11.66 9.26 -3.49
C ALA A 304 -10.95 9.41 -4.83
N VAL A 305 -11.30 10.45 -5.58
CA VAL A 305 -10.65 10.81 -6.84
C VAL A 305 -10.37 12.31 -6.81
N ALA A 306 -9.14 12.72 -7.12
CA ALA A 306 -8.71 14.12 -7.09
C ALA A 306 -9.05 14.83 -5.75
N ASN A 307 -8.82 14.14 -4.63
CA ASN A 307 -9.13 14.56 -3.26
C ASN A 307 -10.62 14.79 -2.94
N GLU A 308 -11.53 14.34 -3.81
CA GLU A 308 -12.96 14.34 -3.53
C GLU A 308 -13.44 12.92 -3.23
N LEU A 309 -14.23 12.77 -2.16
CA LEU A 309 -14.79 11.48 -1.80
C LEU A 309 -15.79 11.01 -2.85
N VAL A 310 -15.66 9.74 -3.24
CA VAL A 310 -16.58 9.09 -4.17
C VAL A 310 -17.97 8.98 -3.52
N THR A 311 -19.00 9.08 -4.36
CA THR A 311 -20.40 8.93 -3.92
C THR A 311 -20.58 7.52 -3.32
N PRO A 312 -21.11 7.40 -2.09
CA PRO A 312 -21.30 6.10 -1.46
C PRO A 312 -22.23 5.19 -2.27
N GLU A 313 -21.89 3.92 -2.35
CA GLU A 313 -22.71 2.91 -3.01
C GLU A 313 -23.97 2.59 -2.19
N LYS A 314 -25.13 2.58 -2.83
CA LYS A 314 -26.41 2.37 -2.13
C LYS A 314 -26.62 0.90 -1.76
N VAL A 315 -26.95 0.66 -0.50
CA VAL A 315 -27.31 -0.66 0.03
C VAL A 315 -28.78 -0.63 0.47
N PRO A 316 -29.74 -1.07 -0.35
CA PRO A 316 -31.18 -0.95 -0.06
C PRO A 316 -31.71 -2.08 0.83
N ASN A 317 -32.52 -1.78 1.86
CA ASN A 317 -33.36 -2.78 2.55
C ASN A 317 -34.83 -2.53 2.29
N LYS A 318 -35.62 -3.60 2.33
CA LYS A 318 -37.08 -3.54 2.27
C LYS A 318 -37.66 -3.48 3.68
N GLN A 319 -38.68 -2.64 3.89
CA GLN A 319 -39.42 -2.63 5.14
C GLN A 319 -40.11 -3.98 5.37
N LYS A 320 -40.21 -4.40 6.63
CA LYS A 320 -41.07 -5.52 7.02
C LYS A 320 -42.51 -5.12 6.69
N GLY A 321 -43.18 -5.88 5.83
CA GLY A 321 -44.60 -5.69 5.61
C GLY A 321 -45.37 -5.87 6.90
N THR A 322 -46.39 -5.04 7.13
CA THR A 322 -47.52 -5.49 7.94
C THR A 322 -48.23 -6.56 7.13
N LEU A 323 -48.49 -7.73 7.72
CA LEU A 323 -49.47 -8.64 7.14
C LEU A 323 -50.76 -7.82 6.93
N PRO A 324 -51.44 -7.87 5.77
CA PRO A 324 -52.77 -7.31 5.70
C PRO A 324 -53.59 -8.02 6.77
N ALA A 325 -54.15 -7.27 7.71
CA ALA A 325 -55.12 -7.83 8.62
C ALA A 325 -56.26 -8.38 7.75
N THR A 326 -56.39 -9.71 7.65
CA THR A 326 -57.45 -10.36 6.86
C THR A 326 -58.82 -10.27 7.55
N GLY A 327 -59.05 -9.18 8.27
CA GLY A 327 -60.26 -8.87 9.02
C GLY A 327 -60.75 -7.45 8.72
N GLY A 328 -60.83 -7.09 7.44
CA GLY A 328 -61.59 -5.90 7.02
C GLY A 328 -63.09 -6.09 7.32
N GLU A 329 -63.82 -5.00 7.50
CA GLU A 329 -65.26 -4.98 7.85
C GLU A 329 -66.13 -5.91 6.97
N GLY A 330 -65.70 -6.20 5.74
CA GLY A 330 -66.37 -7.14 4.84
C GLY A 330 -66.43 -8.60 5.32
N VAL A 331 -65.42 -9.12 6.02
CA VAL A 331 -65.45 -10.52 6.52
C VAL A 331 -66.47 -10.69 7.64
N THR A 332 -66.61 -9.69 8.50
CA THR A 332 -67.61 -9.66 9.57
C THR A 332 -69.03 -9.70 9.00
N LEU A 333 -69.27 -9.02 7.87
CA LEU A 333 -70.55 -9.07 7.16
C LEU A 333 -70.90 -10.49 6.69
N TYR A 334 -69.94 -11.22 6.09
CA TYR A 334 -70.17 -12.59 5.63
C TYR A 334 -70.38 -13.58 6.78
N ILE A 335 -69.65 -13.44 7.89
CA ILE A 335 -69.87 -14.23 9.11
C ILE A 335 -71.27 -13.94 9.68
N GLY A 336 -71.66 -12.68 9.76
CA GLY A 336 -72.99 -12.27 10.22
C GLY A 336 -74.13 -12.84 9.38
N LEU A 337 -74.01 -12.76 8.04
CA LEU A 337 -74.98 -13.35 7.12
C LEU A 337 -75.07 -14.88 7.26
N GLY A 338 -73.95 -15.55 7.47
CA GLY A 338 -73.91 -17.00 7.70
C GLY A 338 -74.67 -17.42 8.97
N VAL A 339 -74.50 -16.68 10.08
CA VAL A 339 -75.22 -16.94 11.34
C VAL A 339 -76.73 -16.72 11.17
N VAL A 340 -77.13 -15.68 10.45
CA VAL A 340 -78.55 -15.41 10.17
C VAL A 340 -79.17 -16.53 9.31
N LEU A 341 -78.47 -17.01 8.29
CA LEU A 341 -78.95 -18.15 7.49
C LEU A 341 -79.12 -19.43 8.32
N LEU A 342 -78.15 -19.75 9.18
CA LEU A 342 -78.22 -20.93 10.04
C LEU A 342 -79.35 -20.84 11.06
N THR A 343 -79.62 -19.66 11.61
CA THR A 343 -80.76 -19.44 12.52
C THR A 343 -82.11 -19.59 11.80
N ILE A 344 -82.26 -19.07 10.58
CA ILE A 344 -83.47 -19.23 9.77
C ILE A 344 -83.71 -20.72 9.46
N VAL A 345 -82.67 -21.44 9.04
CA VAL A 345 -82.77 -22.89 8.75
C VAL A 345 -83.13 -23.67 10.02
N GLY A 346 -82.51 -23.35 11.16
CA GLY A 346 -82.81 -23.97 12.46
C GLY A 346 -84.26 -23.76 12.89
N VAL A 347 -84.77 -22.52 12.78
CA VAL A 347 -86.18 -22.20 13.12
C VAL A 347 -87.16 -22.91 12.17
N TYR A 348 -86.86 -22.96 10.88
CA TYR A 348 -87.67 -23.70 9.90
C TYR A 348 -87.75 -25.19 10.25
N TRP A 349 -86.61 -25.80 10.61
CA TRP A 349 -86.55 -27.21 11.01
C TRP A 349 -87.34 -27.50 12.29
N ILE A 350 -87.23 -26.63 13.30
CA ILE A 350 -88.00 -26.77 14.55
C ILE A 350 -89.51 -26.65 14.31
N LYS A 351 -89.94 -25.76 13.40
CA LYS A 351 -91.37 -25.64 13.03
C LYS A 351 -91.88 -26.85 12.26
N ARG A 352 -91.07 -27.46 11.39
CA ARG A 352 -91.45 -28.67 10.64
C ARG A 352 -91.58 -29.91 11.53
N TYR A 353 -90.85 -29.97 12.64
CA TYR A 353 -90.90 -31.11 13.58
C TYR A 353 -92.09 -31.06 14.55
N LYS A 354 -92.81 -29.94 14.62
CA LYS A 354 -94.01 -29.74 15.45
C LYS A 354 -95.32 -29.68 14.65
N ALA A 355 -95.29 -30.01 13.36
CA ALA A 355 -96.45 -30.04 12.47
C ALA A 355 -96.81 -31.48 12.09
#